data_AF-A0A514ZVM2-F1
#
_entry.id   AF-A0A514ZVM2-F1
#
_cell.length_a   1.000
_cell.length_b   1.000
_cell.length_c   1.000
_cell.angle_alpha   90.00
_cell.angle_beta   90.00
_cell.angle_gamma   90.00
#
_symmetry.space_group_name_H-M   'P 1'
#
loop_
_entity.id
_entity.type
_entity.pdbx_description
1 polymer ?
#
loop_
_entity_poly.entity_id
_entity_poly.type
_entity_poly.pdbx_seq_one_letter_code
_entity_poly.pdbx_strand_id
1 'polypeptide(L)'
;MSVIKPALQRPELIAYFSGANNYCWIYFRNGEKKLLAKPISYLESQLPNFIRVHKTVLINPAYVKSLDQPPHKKMAGKVYLDTGEVFPVSRRRWSQVVESLQVLHPVRVNGIEQQLSSAPVRVSPEIQPSGFSAASILLITDDKEKAILTEQLIGKKWADYQVNTVQSSVFLPELLKQLPEQDYPTLILLDARTLTTDRLTTLQRLKEDSQLNRIPVVLLVLPTDQLISNGYQKQANSVVSMPIGYTLFEHTIERICQFWLRIVRLPGVPMHSN
;
A
#
# COMPACT_ATOMS: atom_id res chain seq x y z
N MET A 1 -15.56 34.42 3.69
CA MET A 1 -15.64 33.39 2.64
C MET A 1 -14.23 33.08 2.15
N SER A 2 -13.75 31.86 2.39
CA SER A 2 -12.36 31.51 2.07
C SER A 2 -12.19 31.30 0.56
N VAL A 3 -11.33 32.11 -0.07
CA VAL A 3 -10.93 32.09 -1.49
C VAL A 3 -10.27 30.74 -1.89
N ILE A 4 -10.15 29.80 -0.94
CA ILE A 4 -9.51 28.49 -1.08
C ILE A 4 -10.39 27.49 -1.86
N LYS A 5 -11.73 27.58 -1.76
CA LYS A 5 -12.63 26.58 -2.36
C LYS A 5 -12.63 26.57 -3.90
N PRO A 6 -12.65 27.71 -4.63
CA PRO A 6 -12.78 27.68 -6.09
C PRO A 6 -11.57 27.07 -6.80
N ALA A 7 -10.34 27.33 -6.30
CA ALA A 7 -9.12 26.83 -6.93
C ALA A 7 -8.98 25.30 -6.81
N LEU A 8 -9.47 24.70 -5.72
CA LEU A 8 -9.45 23.26 -5.49
C LEU A 8 -10.70 22.54 -5.99
N GLN A 9 -11.73 23.27 -6.46
CA GLN A 9 -12.93 22.69 -7.07
C GLN A 9 -12.68 22.12 -8.48
N ARG A 10 -11.64 22.61 -9.15
CA ARG A 10 -11.22 22.17 -10.49
C ARG A 10 -9.77 21.70 -10.50
N PRO A 11 -9.43 20.62 -9.77
CA PRO A 11 -8.07 20.12 -9.67
C PRO A 11 -7.49 19.69 -11.02
N GLU A 12 -8.34 19.35 -11.99
CA GLU A 12 -7.95 19.00 -13.36
C GLU A 12 -7.23 20.14 -14.09
N LEU A 13 -7.47 21.41 -13.73
CA LEU A 13 -6.82 22.57 -14.37
C LEU A 13 -5.42 22.87 -13.81
N ILE A 14 -5.03 22.20 -12.72
CA ILE A 14 -3.79 22.44 -12.01
C ILE A 14 -2.71 21.51 -12.56
N ALA A 15 -1.59 22.09 -12.99
CA ALA A 15 -0.43 21.36 -13.48
C ALA A 15 0.40 20.81 -12.32
N TYR A 16 0.76 21.68 -11.36
CA TYR A 16 1.54 21.29 -10.19
C TYR A 16 1.42 22.33 -9.07
N PHE A 17 1.94 21.95 -7.90
CA PHE A 17 2.15 22.82 -6.76
C PHE A 17 3.63 22.88 -6.39
N SER A 18 4.09 24.07 -6.00
CA SER A 18 5.43 24.30 -5.46
C SER A 18 5.36 24.86 -4.04
N GLY A 19 5.99 24.18 -3.09
CA GLY A 19 5.99 24.55 -1.68
C GLY A 19 7.00 25.63 -1.34
N ALA A 20 6.55 26.64 -0.60
CA ALA A 20 7.34 27.71 0.01
C ALA A 20 7.00 27.80 1.51
N ASN A 21 7.59 26.90 2.30
CA ASN A 21 7.31 26.74 3.73
C ASN A 21 5.82 26.46 4.01
N ASN A 22 5.14 27.40 4.67
CA ASN A 22 3.72 27.30 5.05
C ASN A 22 2.76 27.72 3.92
N TYR A 23 3.31 28.06 2.75
CA TYR A 23 2.57 28.42 1.56
C TYR A 23 2.89 27.48 0.40
N CYS A 24 1.99 27.38 -0.56
CA CYS A 24 2.22 26.73 -1.83
C CYS A 24 1.79 27.64 -2.96
N TRP A 25 2.58 27.66 -4.04
CA TRP A 25 2.15 28.19 -5.32
C TRP A 25 1.40 27.09 -6.07
N ILE A 26 0.22 27.43 -6.57
CA ILE A 26 -0.58 26.64 -7.50
C ILE A 26 -0.23 27.11 -8.90
N TYR A 27 0.16 26.20 -9.79
CA TYR A 27 0.42 26.49 -11.20
C TYR A 27 -0.66 25.85 -12.05
N PHE A 28 -1.40 26.68 -12.78
CA PHE A 28 -2.44 26.25 -13.70
C PHE A 28 -1.89 26.07 -15.11
N ARG A 29 -2.54 25.22 -15.91
CA ARG A 29 -2.11 24.94 -17.29
C ARG A 29 -2.08 26.17 -18.20
N ASN A 30 -2.92 27.17 -17.93
CA ASN A 30 -2.97 28.43 -18.66
C ASN A 30 -1.81 29.39 -18.31
N GLY A 31 -0.86 28.98 -17.46
CA GLY A 31 0.25 29.81 -16.99
C GLY A 31 -0.08 30.72 -15.81
N GLU A 32 -1.35 30.77 -15.37
CA GLU A 32 -1.74 31.48 -14.16
C GLU A 32 -1.12 30.80 -12.93
N LYS A 33 -0.71 31.60 -11.94
CA LYS A 33 -0.29 31.07 -10.63
C LYS A 33 -1.00 31.77 -9.48
N LYS A 34 -1.33 31.00 -8.44
CA LYS A 34 -1.97 31.51 -7.22
C LYS A 34 -1.21 31.08 -5.98
N LEU A 35 -1.16 31.95 -4.98
CA LEU A 35 -0.59 31.63 -3.67
C LEU A 35 -1.66 31.04 -2.77
N LEU A 36 -1.34 29.94 -2.10
CA LEU A 36 -2.18 29.28 -1.12
C LEU A 36 -1.45 29.21 0.22
N ALA A 37 -2.07 29.68 1.30
CA ALA A 37 -1.55 29.59 2.66
C ALA A 37 -1.77 28.20 3.28
N LYS A 38 -1.32 27.16 2.57
CA LYS A 38 -1.33 25.77 3.04
C LYS A 38 -0.02 25.09 2.64
N PRO A 39 0.54 24.22 3.50
CA PRO A 39 1.73 23.47 3.16
C PRO A 39 1.42 22.36 2.15
N ILE A 40 2.45 21.88 1.46
CA ILE A 40 2.29 20.88 0.40
C ILE A 40 1.77 19.53 0.92
N SER A 41 2.07 19.19 2.17
CA SER A 41 1.54 18.00 2.86
C SER A 41 0.03 18.07 3.08
N TYR A 42 -0.52 19.27 3.31
CA TYR A 42 -1.96 19.45 3.39
C TYR A 42 -2.61 19.16 2.03
N LEU A 43 -2.04 19.71 0.96
CA LEU A 43 -2.55 19.48 -0.40
C LEU A 43 -2.48 18.01 -0.83
N GLU A 44 -1.38 17.33 -0.52
CA GLU A 44 -1.20 15.89 -0.75
C GLU A 44 -2.33 15.06 -0.11
N SER A 45 -2.82 15.45 1.08
CA SER A 45 -3.96 14.77 1.73
C SER A 45 -5.32 15.05 1.09
N GLN A 46 -5.48 16.20 0.44
CA GLN A 46 -6.76 16.63 -0.13
C GLN A 46 -6.90 16.25 -1.61
N LEU A 47 -5.79 15.97 -2.29
CA LEU A 47 -5.71 15.70 -3.73
C LEU A 47 -5.05 14.34 -3.97
N PRO A 48 -5.78 13.22 -3.76
CA PRO A 48 -5.21 11.86 -3.85
C PRO A 48 -4.71 11.51 -5.25
N ASN A 49 -5.21 12.20 -6.28
CA ASN A 49 -4.79 12.00 -7.67
C ASN A 49 -3.51 12.77 -8.03
N PHE A 50 -2.93 13.54 -7.10
CA PHE A 50 -1.67 14.24 -7.31
C PHE A 50 -0.51 13.44 -6.70
N ILE A 51 0.64 13.43 -7.38
CA ILE A 51 1.81 12.68 -6.95
C ILE A 51 2.87 13.63 -6.39
N ARG A 52 3.33 13.37 -5.17
CA ARG A 52 4.43 14.14 -4.58
C ARG A 52 5.77 13.60 -5.05
N VAL A 53 6.41 14.30 -5.98
CA VAL A 53 7.73 13.90 -6.52
C VAL A 53 8.90 14.42 -5.68
N HIS A 54 8.74 15.56 -5.01
CA HIS A 54 9.80 16.19 -4.21
C HIS A 54 9.28 16.70 -2.85
N LYS A 55 10.19 17.03 -1.91
CA LYS A 55 9.77 17.65 -0.63
C LYS A 55 8.97 18.94 -0.83
N THR A 56 9.18 19.64 -1.95
CA THR A 56 8.51 20.90 -2.31
C THR A 56 7.69 20.82 -3.59
N VAL A 57 7.48 19.65 -4.20
CA VAL A 57 6.74 19.56 -5.48
C VAL A 57 5.72 18.44 -5.44
N LEU A 58 4.49 18.77 -5.82
CA LEU A 58 3.33 17.89 -5.97
C LEU A 58 2.77 18.12 -7.37
N ILE A 59 2.75 17.10 -8.22
CA ILE A 59 2.40 17.23 -9.64
C ILE A 59 1.09 16.52 -9.94
N ASN A 60 0.40 16.98 -10.99
CA ASN A 60 -0.72 16.26 -11.56
C ASN A 60 -0.19 15.25 -12.60
N PRO A 61 -0.46 13.94 -12.44
CA PRO A 61 -0.02 12.88 -13.35
C PRO A 61 -0.48 13.07 -14.80
N ALA A 62 -1.64 13.68 -15.01
CA ALA A 62 -2.21 13.89 -16.34
C ALA A 62 -1.35 14.79 -17.24
N TYR A 63 -0.43 15.56 -16.65
CA TYR A 63 0.46 16.48 -17.35
C TYR A 63 1.91 15.98 -17.41
N VAL A 64 2.18 14.73 -17.02
CA VAL A 64 3.52 14.17 -17.09
C VAL A 64 3.81 13.67 -18.50
N LYS A 65 4.88 14.18 -19.10
CA LYS A 65 5.35 13.81 -20.44
C LYS A 65 6.31 12.62 -20.41
N SER A 66 7.30 12.64 -19.52
CA SER A 66 8.33 11.61 -19.44
C SER A 66 9.03 11.61 -18.09
N LEU A 67 9.78 10.54 -17.83
CA LEU A 67 10.54 10.33 -16.60
C LEU A 67 11.96 9.84 -16.94
N ASP A 68 12.97 10.44 -16.31
CA ASP A 68 14.36 9.99 -16.41
C ASP A 68 14.80 9.34 -15.11
N GLN A 69 15.29 8.12 -15.22
CA GLN A 69 15.83 7.38 -14.09
C GLN A 69 17.04 8.08 -13.47
N PRO A 70 17.22 8.01 -12.13
CA PRO A 70 18.47 8.39 -11.52
C PRO A 70 19.64 7.68 -12.22
N PRO A 71 20.63 8.40 -12.75
CA PRO A 71 21.78 7.77 -13.41
C PRO A 71 22.61 6.91 -12.44
N HIS A 72 22.51 7.17 -11.13
CA HIS A 72 23.11 6.36 -10.06
C HIS A 72 22.22 6.29 -8.81
N LYS A 73 22.39 5.26 -7.98
CA LYS A 73 21.64 5.02 -6.72
C LYS A 73 21.65 6.20 -5.72
N LYS A 74 22.59 7.15 -5.85
CA LYS A 74 22.72 8.34 -4.98
C LYS A 74 22.16 9.64 -5.58
N MET A 75 21.73 9.66 -6.84
CA MET A 75 21.20 10.86 -7.51
C MET A 75 19.67 10.88 -7.56
N ALA A 76 19.07 12.05 -7.77
CA ALA A 76 17.63 12.18 -8.01
C ALA A 76 17.32 11.86 -9.48
N GLY A 77 16.15 11.28 -9.74
CA GLY A 77 15.61 11.17 -11.10
C GLY A 77 14.95 12.49 -11.52
N LYS A 78 14.41 12.56 -12.72
CA LYS A 78 13.70 13.76 -13.21
C LYS A 78 12.33 13.40 -13.76
N VAL A 79 11.36 14.27 -13.53
CA VAL A 79 10.04 14.23 -14.18
C VAL A 79 9.89 15.45 -15.07
N TYR A 80 9.34 15.24 -16.26
CA TYR A 80 9.11 16.28 -17.27
C TYR A 80 7.60 16.47 -17.45
N LEU A 81 7.12 17.70 -17.35
CA LEU A 81 5.72 18.03 -17.63
C LEU A 81 5.53 18.44 -19.10
N ASP A 82 4.30 18.35 -19.59
CA ASP A 82 3.91 18.78 -20.95
C ASP A 82 4.08 20.30 -21.14
N THR A 83 3.97 21.07 -20.06
CA THR A 83 4.20 22.52 -19.98
C THR A 83 5.68 22.93 -20.08
N GLY A 84 6.61 21.96 -20.00
CA GLY A 84 8.05 22.18 -20.16
C GLY A 84 8.85 22.22 -18.87
N GLU A 85 8.20 22.28 -17.69
CA GLU A 85 8.89 22.22 -16.41
C GLU A 85 9.50 20.85 -16.12
N VAL A 86 10.63 20.87 -15.41
CA VAL A 86 11.37 19.69 -15.01
C VAL A 86 11.60 19.71 -13.50
N PHE A 87 11.21 18.63 -12.82
CA PHE A 87 11.35 18.53 -11.37
C PHE A 87 12.20 17.32 -10.96
N PRO A 88 13.02 17.45 -9.90
CA PRO A 88 13.73 16.31 -9.36
C PRO A 88 12.76 15.38 -8.64
N VAL A 89 12.82 14.10 -8.97
CA VAL A 89 12.13 13.05 -8.21
C VAL A 89 13.06 12.60 -7.09
N SER A 90 12.64 12.81 -5.85
CA SER A 90 13.41 12.40 -4.67
C SER A 90 13.68 10.90 -4.73
N ARG A 91 14.92 10.46 -4.45
CA ARG A 91 15.31 9.04 -4.43
C ARG A 91 14.31 8.14 -3.70
N ARG A 92 13.95 8.55 -2.48
CA ARG A 92 12.99 7.83 -1.61
C ARG A 92 11.57 7.72 -2.16
N ARG A 93 11.24 8.52 -3.19
CA ARG A 93 9.93 8.56 -3.85
C ARG A 93 9.99 8.00 -5.26
N TRP A 94 11.17 7.63 -5.76
CA TRP A 94 11.37 7.22 -7.14
C TRP A 94 10.43 6.06 -7.52
N SER A 95 10.45 4.96 -6.77
CA SER A 95 9.61 3.79 -7.02
C SER A 95 8.11 4.13 -6.96
N GLN A 96 7.68 4.84 -5.91
CA GLN A 96 6.28 5.27 -5.75
C GLN A 96 5.82 6.14 -6.93
N VAL A 97 6.67 7.05 -7.40
CA VAL A 97 6.35 7.97 -8.50
C VAL A 97 6.24 7.21 -9.82
N VAL A 98 7.17 6.30 -10.11
CA VAL A 98 7.11 5.46 -11.33
C VAL A 98 5.83 4.62 -11.34
N GLU A 99 5.52 3.95 -10.24
CA GLU A 99 4.33 3.10 -10.11
C GLU A 99 3.04 3.90 -10.22
N SER A 100 2.94 5.01 -9.49
CA SER A 100 1.76 5.89 -9.52
C SER A 100 1.54 6.49 -10.92
N LEU A 101 2.63 6.81 -11.65
CA LEU A 101 2.52 7.28 -13.03
C LEU A 101 2.06 6.16 -13.95
N GLN A 102 2.64 4.95 -13.88
CA GLN A 102 2.25 3.82 -14.73
C GLN A 102 0.78 3.40 -14.58
N VAL A 103 0.24 3.48 -13.36
CA VAL A 103 -1.18 3.17 -13.07
C VAL A 103 -2.12 4.25 -13.57
N LEU A 104 -1.73 5.53 -13.44
CA LEU A 104 -2.62 6.65 -13.72
C LEU A 104 -2.57 7.10 -15.19
N HIS A 105 -1.40 7.07 -15.86
CA HIS A 105 -1.19 7.41 -17.27
C HIS A 105 0.07 6.69 -17.80
N PRO A 106 0.02 5.84 -18.85
CA PRO A 106 1.19 5.13 -19.35
C PRO A 106 2.24 6.11 -19.93
N VAL A 107 3.17 6.56 -19.08
CA VAL A 107 4.27 7.46 -19.42
C VAL A 107 5.48 6.67 -19.92
N ARG A 108 6.13 7.15 -20.98
CA ARG A 108 7.38 6.55 -21.49
C ARG A 108 8.52 6.78 -20.48
N VAL A 109 9.08 5.68 -19.98
CA VAL A 109 10.31 5.67 -19.17
C VAL A 109 11.48 5.41 -20.12
N ASN A 110 12.41 6.36 -20.23
CA ASN A 110 13.58 6.19 -21.09
C ASN A 110 14.69 5.43 -20.33
N GLY A 111 15.20 4.32 -20.89
CA GLY A 111 16.37 3.61 -20.37
C GLY A 111 16.22 2.12 -20.01
N ILE A 112 15.14 1.43 -20.42
CA ILE A 112 15.01 -0.03 -20.25
C ILE A 112 15.37 -0.72 -21.57
N GLU A 113 16.59 -1.29 -21.66
CA GLU A 113 16.91 -2.31 -22.67
C GLU A 113 16.27 -3.65 -22.30
N GLN A 114 15.67 -4.28 -23.30
CA GLN A 114 14.85 -5.48 -23.23
C GLN A 114 15.68 -6.75 -22.98
N GLN A 115 15.27 -7.56 -22.01
CA GLN A 115 15.26 -9.02 -22.16
C GLN A 115 13.92 -9.55 -21.66
N LEU A 116 12.92 -9.49 -22.55
CA LEU A 116 11.66 -10.22 -22.43
C LEU A 116 11.81 -11.52 -23.22
N SER A 117 11.93 -12.65 -22.52
CA SER A 117 11.53 -13.94 -23.08
C SER A 117 10.04 -14.09 -22.82
N SER A 118 9.30 -14.26 -23.92
CA SER A 118 7.85 -14.28 -24.02
C SER A 118 7.26 -15.58 -23.48
N ALA A 119 6.45 -15.47 -22.43
CA ALA A 119 5.28 -16.31 -22.25
C ALA A 119 4.15 -15.41 -21.70
N PRO A 120 2.92 -15.50 -22.23
CA PRO A 120 1.83 -14.65 -21.78
C PRO A 120 1.48 -15.05 -20.34
N VAL A 121 1.81 -14.19 -19.38
CA VAL A 121 1.27 -14.28 -18.02
C VAL A 121 -0.22 -13.98 -18.16
N ARG A 122 -1.03 -15.04 -18.16
CA ARG A 122 -2.47 -14.94 -17.97
C ARG A 122 -2.71 -14.22 -16.65
N VAL A 123 -3.31 -13.04 -16.74
CA VAL A 123 -3.94 -12.38 -15.60
C VAL A 123 -5.23 -13.17 -15.34
N SER A 124 -5.21 -14.07 -14.36
CA SER A 124 -6.42 -14.73 -13.85
C SER A 124 -6.85 -14.05 -12.56
N PRO A 125 -8.12 -13.61 -12.44
CA PRO A 125 -8.73 -13.27 -11.16
C PRO A 125 -9.37 -14.53 -10.58
N GLU A 126 -8.56 -15.49 -10.11
CA GLU A 126 -9.10 -16.71 -9.49
C GLU A 126 -8.26 -17.06 -8.27
N ILE A 127 -8.83 -16.84 -7.09
CA ILE A 127 -8.51 -17.65 -5.92
C ILE A 127 -8.87 -19.07 -6.33
N GLN A 128 -7.86 -19.90 -6.63
CA GLN A 128 -8.11 -21.32 -6.80
C GLN A 128 -8.55 -21.86 -5.44
N PRO A 129 -9.71 -22.52 -5.33
CA PRO A 129 -10.13 -23.20 -4.11
C PRO A 129 -9.36 -24.52 -3.99
N SER A 130 -8.02 -24.45 -3.98
CA SER A 130 -7.21 -25.48 -3.35
C SER A 130 -7.32 -25.22 -1.85
N GLY A 131 -8.12 -26.05 -1.16
CA GLY A 131 -8.62 -25.84 0.20
C GLY A 131 -7.60 -25.22 1.16
N PHE A 132 -8.07 -24.24 1.92
CA PHE A 132 -7.39 -23.78 3.12
C PHE A 132 -7.25 -25.00 4.06
N SER A 133 -6.08 -25.63 4.08
CA SER A 133 -5.73 -26.59 5.13
C SER A 133 -5.93 -25.90 6.50
N ALA A 134 -6.25 -26.68 7.54
CA ALA A 134 -6.59 -26.20 8.89
C ALA A 134 -5.53 -25.28 9.56
N ALA A 135 -4.36 -25.11 8.93
CA ALA A 135 -3.29 -24.21 9.34
C ALA A 135 -2.93 -23.18 8.25
N SER A 136 -3.92 -22.48 7.69
CA SER A 136 -3.67 -21.46 6.65
C SER A 136 -3.55 -20.03 7.22
N ILE A 137 -2.56 -19.28 6.75
CA ILE A 137 -2.33 -17.88 7.06
C ILE A 137 -2.71 -17.06 5.83
N LEU A 138 -3.57 -16.06 6.00
CA LEU A 138 -3.94 -15.14 4.93
C LEU A 138 -3.15 -13.84 5.06
N LEU A 139 -2.28 -13.56 4.10
CA LEU A 139 -1.58 -12.29 3.99
C LEU A 139 -2.33 -11.38 3.01
N ILE A 140 -2.66 -10.17 3.44
CA ILE A 140 -3.21 -9.15 2.57
C ILE A 140 -2.17 -8.05 2.37
N THR A 141 -1.62 -7.96 1.17
CA THR A 141 -0.68 -6.90 0.79
C THR A 141 -0.70 -6.66 -0.72
N ASP A 142 -0.62 -5.41 -1.13
CA ASP A 142 -0.40 -4.99 -2.52
C ASP A 142 1.09 -4.97 -2.89
N ASP A 143 1.99 -5.08 -1.91
CA ASP A 143 3.43 -5.12 -2.09
C ASP A 143 3.91 -6.55 -2.44
N LYS A 144 4.13 -6.79 -3.73
CA LYS A 144 4.52 -8.12 -4.27
C LYS A 144 5.84 -8.63 -3.70
N GLU A 145 6.81 -7.75 -3.42
CA GLU A 145 8.09 -8.18 -2.87
C GLU A 145 7.92 -8.68 -1.45
N LYS A 146 7.14 -7.96 -0.64
CA LYS A 146 6.86 -8.36 0.75
C LYS A 146 5.98 -9.61 0.83
N ALA A 147 5.08 -9.80 -0.12
CA ALA A 147 4.34 -11.05 -0.29
C ALA A 147 5.32 -12.23 -0.45
N ILE A 148 6.20 -12.15 -1.45
CA ILE A 148 7.19 -13.19 -1.74
C ILE A 148 8.09 -13.46 -0.52
N LEU A 149 8.59 -12.41 0.14
CA LEU A 149 9.43 -12.56 1.33
C LEU A 149 8.69 -13.25 2.49
N THR A 150 7.42 -12.93 2.68
CA THR A 150 6.60 -13.55 3.74
C THR A 150 6.31 -15.01 3.42
N GLU A 151 5.96 -15.32 2.18
CA GLU A 151 5.74 -16.69 1.70
C GLU A 151 7.00 -17.54 1.85
N GLN A 152 8.17 -17.02 1.44
CA GLN A 152 9.45 -17.71 1.59
C GLN A 152 9.83 -17.94 3.06
N LEU A 153 9.65 -16.93 3.91
CA LEU A 153 9.95 -17.02 5.33
C LEU A 153 9.09 -18.10 6.01
N ILE A 154 7.79 -18.08 5.78
CA ILE A 154 6.85 -19.01 6.39
C ILE A 154 7.05 -20.41 5.81
N GLY A 155 7.13 -20.57 4.49
CA GLY A 155 7.38 -21.86 3.86
C GLY A 155 8.70 -22.52 4.30
N LYS A 156 9.72 -21.73 4.66
CA LYS A 156 11.00 -22.25 5.15
C LYS A 156 11.00 -22.64 6.64
N LYS A 157 10.30 -21.88 7.49
CA LYS A 157 10.42 -22.00 8.96
C LYS A 157 9.19 -22.58 9.67
N TRP A 158 8.05 -22.57 8.99
CA TRP A 158 6.73 -22.87 9.53
C TRP A 158 6.01 -23.82 8.57
N ALA A 159 6.63 -24.97 8.30
CA ALA A 159 6.19 -25.93 7.27
C ALA A 159 4.77 -26.47 7.47
N ASP A 160 4.26 -26.44 8.71
CA ASP A 160 2.89 -26.84 9.03
C ASP A 160 1.85 -25.80 8.58
N TYR A 161 2.28 -24.59 8.21
CA TYR A 161 1.41 -23.49 7.81
C TYR A 161 1.56 -23.15 6.33
N GLN A 162 0.43 -22.91 5.67
CA GLN A 162 0.39 -22.45 4.28
C GLN A 162 0.03 -20.97 4.24
N VAL A 163 0.75 -20.17 3.43
CA VAL A 163 0.44 -18.75 3.23
C VAL A 163 -0.33 -18.57 1.93
N ASN A 164 -1.48 -17.90 2.02
CA ASN A 164 -2.23 -17.43 0.88
C ASN A 164 -2.14 -15.90 0.83
N THR A 165 -1.76 -15.33 -0.31
CA THR A 165 -1.64 -13.88 -0.47
C THR A 165 -2.77 -13.32 -1.31
N VAL A 166 -3.38 -12.23 -0.85
CA VAL A 166 -4.41 -11.48 -1.59
C VAL A 166 -4.08 -9.99 -1.62
N GLN A 167 -4.24 -9.35 -2.78
CA GLN A 167 -3.95 -7.92 -2.91
C GLN A 167 -5.13 -7.04 -2.47
N SER A 168 -6.37 -7.41 -2.79
CA SER A 168 -7.57 -6.65 -2.45
C SER A 168 -8.26 -7.19 -1.20
N SER A 169 -8.68 -6.30 -0.31
CA SER A 169 -9.38 -6.66 0.92
C SER A 169 -10.87 -6.31 0.90
N VAL A 170 -11.33 -5.64 -0.15
CA VAL A 170 -12.67 -5.03 -0.20
C VAL A 170 -13.79 -6.06 -0.09
N PHE A 171 -13.63 -7.20 -0.76
CA PHE A 171 -14.60 -8.31 -0.78
C PHE A 171 -14.22 -9.47 0.13
N LEU A 172 -13.21 -9.29 0.98
CA LEU A 172 -12.69 -10.37 1.82
C LEU A 172 -13.76 -10.94 2.78
N PRO A 173 -14.58 -10.13 3.47
CA PRO A 173 -15.63 -10.67 4.34
C PRO A 173 -16.65 -11.52 3.57
N GLU A 174 -17.06 -11.10 2.37
CA GLU A 174 -18.00 -11.83 1.52
C GLU A 174 -17.41 -13.17 1.08
N LEU A 175 -16.15 -13.16 0.65
CA LEU A 175 -15.44 -14.35 0.23
C LEU A 175 -15.30 -15.36 1.37
N LEU A 176 -14.88 -14.92 2.56
CA LEU A 176 -14.72 -15.82 3.70
C LEU A 176 -16.05 -16.45 4.11
N LYS A 177 -17.16 -15.71 4.04
CA LYS A 177 -18.50 -16.25 4.33
C LYS A 177 -18.98 -17.32 3.36
N GLN A 178 -18.39 -17.41 2.16
CA GLN A 178 -18.69 -18.48 1.20
C GLN A 178 -17.93 -19.78 1.50
N LEU A 179 -16.94 -19.73 2.40
CA LEU A 179 -16.16 -20.89 2.78
C LEU A 179 -16.81 -21.63 3.96
N PRO A 180 -16.66 -22.96 4.02
CA PRO A 180 -16.90 -23.72 5.25
C PRO A 180 -16.04 -23.17 6.39
N GLU A 181 -16.58 -23.16 7.61
CA GLU A 181 -15.91 -22.63 8.79
C GLU A 181 -14.55 -23.27 9.09
N GLN A 182 -14.38 -24.56 8.76
CA GLN A 182 -13.12 -25.30 8.89
C GLN A 182 -12.01 -24.83 7.93
N ASP A 183 -12.40 -24.10 6.88
CA ASP A 183 -11.51 -23.59 5.84
C ASP A 183 -11.19 -22.10 6.08
N TYR A 184 -11.58 -21.53 7.22
CA TYR A 184 -11.19 -20.16 7.57
C TYR A 184 -9.68 -20.06 7.82
N PRO A 185 -9.04 -18.94 7.46
CA PRO A 185 -7.65 -18.73 7.81
C PRO A 185 -7.49 -18.69 9.34
N THR A 186 -6.48 -19.38 9.84
CA THR A 186 -6.19 -19.41 11.27
C THR A 186 -5.62 -18.08 11.77
N LEU A 187 -5.00 -17.31 10.88
CA LEU A 187 -4.46 -15.99 11.15
C LEU A 187 -4.53 -15.11 9.89
N ILE A 188 -4.95 -13.86 10.07
CA ILE A 188 -4.90 -12.84 9.03
C ILE A 188 -3.78 -11.84 9.35
N LEU A 189 -2.85 -11.65 8.42
CA LEU A 189 -1.88 -10.55 8.41
C LEU A 189 -2.39 -9.48 7.44
N LEU A 190 -2.84 -8.35 7.97
CA LEU A 190 -3.46 -7.28 7.18
C LEU A 190 -2.51 -6.09 7.05
N ASP A 191 -1.90 -5.91 5.89
CA ASP A 191 -1.01 -4.79 5.62
C ASP A 191 -1.80 -3.52 5.27
N ALA A 192 -1.80 -2.56 6.21
CA ALA A 192 -2.48 -1.28 6.11
C ALA A 192 -1.52 -0.09 5.94
N ARG A 193 -0.25 -0.35 5.62
CA ARG A 193 0.73 0.71 5.30
C ARG A 193 0.43 1.41 3.98
N THR A 194 -0.24 0.68 3.10
CA THR A 194 -0.81 1.11 1.82
C THR A 194 -2.31 0.79 1.86
N LEU A 195 -3.10 1.51 1.05
CA LEU A 195 -4.57 1.35 1.00
C LEU A 195 -5.25 1.41 2.38
N THR A 196 -4.72 2.25 3.28
CA THR A 196 -5.03 2.21 4.73
C THR A 196 -6.52 2.30 5.05
N THR A 197 -7.26 3.17 4.37
CA THR A 197 -8.71 3.33 4.57
C THR A 197 -9.46 2.04 4.23
N ASP A 198 -9.13 1.41 3.11
CA ASP A 198 -9.77 0.16 2.67
C ASP A 198 -9.45 -0.96 3.65
N ARG A 199 -8.20 -1.05 4.11
CA ARG A 199 -7.73 -2.06 5.05
C ARG A 199 -8.41 -1.92 6.41
N LEU A 200 -8.51 -0.70 6.94
CA LEU A 200 -9.23 -0.42 8.18
C LEU A 200 -10.74 -0.70 8.04
N THR A 201 -11.34 -0.41 6.88
CA THR A 201 -12.75 -0.73 6.61
C THR A 201 -12.97 -2.24 6.56
N THR A 202 -12.07 -2.99 5.91
CA THR A 202 -12.11 -4.46 5.93
C THR A 202 -11.97 -5.01 7.33
N LEU A 203 -11.01 -4.52 8.13
CA LEU A 203 -10.83 -4.95 9.52
C LEU A 203 -12.12 -4.78 10.31
N GLN A 204 -12.76 -3.60 10.23
CA GLN A 204 -14.01 -3.34 10.93
C GLN A 204 -15.11 -4.33 10.51
N ARG A 205 -15.28 -4.55 9.20
CA ARG A 205 -16.30 -5.48 8.68
C ARG A 205 -16.04 -6.93 9.11
N LEU A 206 -14.78 -7.36 9.18
CA LEU A 206 -14.43 -8.69 9.71
C LEU A 206 -14.78 -8.82 11.19
N LYS A 207 -14.58 -7.76 11.98
CA LYS A 207 -14.78 -7.79 13.44
C LYS A 207 -16.23 -7.54 13.88
N GLU A 208 -17.02 -6.85 13.07
CA GLU A 208 -18.46 -6.66 13.30
C GLU A 208 -19.30 -7.88 12.87
N ASP A 209 -18.76 -8.74 12.00
CA ASP A 209 -19.45 -9.94 11.53
C ASP A 209 -19.37 -11.08 12.55
N SER A 210 -20.52 -11.63 12.95
CA SER A 210 -20.62 -12.63 14.03
C SER A 210 -19.97 -13.97 13.70
N GLN A 211 -19.79 -14.31 12.43
CA GLN A 211 -19.15 -15.56 12.01
C GLN A 211 -17.63 -15.39 11.88
N LEU A 212 -17.19 -14.21 11.41
CA LEU A 212 -15.78 -13.95 11.07
C LEU A 212 -14.96 -13.34 12.21
N ASN A 213 -15.61 -12.69 13.19
CA ASN A 213 -14.91 -11.90 14.22
C ASN A 213 -13.90 -12.71 15.06
N ARG A 214 -14.08 -14.03 15.14
CA ARG A 214 -13.20 -14.98 15.81
C ARG A 214 -11.85 -15.15 15.14
N ILE A 215 -11.73 -14.85 13.84
CA ILE A 215 -10.48 -14.96 13.11
C ILE A 215 -9.51 -13.89 13.63
N PRO A 216 -8.33 -14.26 14.17
CA PRO A 216 -7.36 -13.29 14.65
C PRO A 216 -6.80 -12.45 13.49
N VAL A 217 -6.78 -11.12 13.67
CA VAL A 217 -6.24 -10.18 12.68
C VAL A 217 -5.10 -9.39 13.31
N VAL A 218 -3.90 -9.52 12.72
CA VAL A 218 -2.73 -8.69 13.02
C VAL A 218 -2.65 -7.60 11.98
N LEU A 219 -2.83 -6.35 12.41
CA LEU A 219 -2.78 -5.18 11.54
C LEU A 219 -1.35 -4.65 11.45
N LEU A 220 -0.78 -4.58 10.25
CA LEU A 220 0.55 -4.02 10.01
C LEU A 220 0.41 -2.56 9.55
N VAL A 221 0.99 -1.62 10.30
CA VAL A 221 0.81 -0.18 10.07
C VAL A 221 2.14 0.56 9.96
N LEU A 222 2.08 1.79 9.46
CA LEU A 222 3.16 2.75 9.63
C LEU A 222 3.18 3.22 11.10
N PRO A 223 4.36 3.60 11.64
CA PRO A 223 4.50 3.99 13.05
C PRO A 223 3.89 5.39 13.31
N THR A 224 2.57 5.47 13.36
CA THR A 224 1.83 6.70 13.67
C THR A 224 0.73 6.45 14.70
N ASP A 225 0.61 7.32 15.69
CA ASP A 225 -0.34 7.16 16.81
C ASP A 225 -1.79 7.01 16.34
N GLN A 226 -2.18 7.75 15.30
CA GLN A 226 -3.53 7.68 14.75
C GLN A 226 -3.85 6.30 14.15
N LEU A 227 -2.91 5.69 13.40
CA LEU A 227 -3.15 4.37 12.82
C LEU A 227 -3.15 3.28 13.88
N ILE A 228 -2.28 3.41 14.88
CA ILE A 228 -2.22 2.50 16.03
C ILE A 228 -3.55 2.55 16.79
N SER A 229 -4.01 3.74 17.17
CA SER A 229 -5.27 3.94 17.87
C SER A 229 -6.47 3.44 17.06
N ASN A 230 -6.53 3.77 15.77
CA ASN A 230 -7.61 3.33 14.88
C ASN A 230 -7.65 1.80 14.73
N GLY A 231 -6.49 1.15 14.64
CA GLY A 231 -6.40 -0.30 14.54
C GLY A 231 -7.02 -1.00 15.74
N TYR A 232 -6.67 -0.57 16.96
CA TYR A 232 -7.24 -1.13 18.20
C TYR A 232 -8.71 -0.75 18.37
N GLN A 233 -9.12 0.48 18.03
CA GLN A 233 -10.53 0.88 18.08
C GLN A 233 -11.39 0.00 17.17
N LYS A 234 -10.85 -0.46 16.04
CA LYS A 234 -11.50 -1.40 15.12
C LYS A 234 -11.25 -2.87 15.47
N GLN A 235 -10.85 -3.15 16.71
CA GLN A 235 -10.73 -4.50 17.28
C GLN A 235 -9.69 -5.40 16.59
N ALA A 236 -8.61 -4.83 16.02
CA ALA A 236 -7.43 -5.64 15.69
C ALA A 236 -6.93 -6.36 16.95
N ASN A 237 -6.56 -7.64 16.81
CA ASN A 237 -6.00 -8.40 17.93
C ASN A 237 -4.61 -7.89 18.31
N SER A 238 -3.85 -7.41 17.32
CA SER A 238 -2.58 -6.73 17.53
C SER A 238 -2.38 -5.71 16.41
N VAL A 239 -1.79 -4.56 16.76
CA VAL A 239 -1.35 -3.55 15.79
C VAL A 239 0.17 -3.45 15.86
N VAL A 240 0.83 -3.83 14.77
CA VAL A 240 2.29 -3.87 14.67
C VAL A 240 2.77 -2.72 13.80
N SER A 241 3.55 -1.83 14.41
CA SER A 241 4.27 -0.79 13.68
C SER A 241 5.43 -1.41 12.90
N MET A 242 5.34 -1.43 11.58
CA MET A 242 6.36 -2.05 10.76
C MET A 242 7.56 -1.12 10.57
N PRO A 243 8.79 -1.62 10.78
CA PRO A 243 9.99 -0.86 10.50
C PRO A 243 10.19 -0.64 9.00
N ILE A 244 10.99 0.37 8.68
CA ILE A 244 11.41 0.65 7.30
C ILE A 244 12.59 -0.26 6.95
N GLY A 245 12.53 -0.91 5.79
CA GLY A 245 13.61 -1.75 5.25
C GLY A 245 13.34 -3.26 5.32
N TYR A 246 13.86 -4.01 4.35
CA TYR A 246 13.55 -5.43 4.14
C TYR A 246 13.98 -6.35 5.29
N THR A 247 15.23 -6.23 5.75
CA THR A 247 15.75 -7.09 6.84
C THR A 247 14.94 -6.94 8.13
N LEU A 248 14.57 -5.71 8.48
CA LEU A 248 13.75 -5.44 9.67
C LEU A 248 12.28 -5.88 9.47
N PHE A 249 11.76 -5.84 8.24
CA PHE A 249 10.45 -6.38 7.91
C PHE A 249 10.42 -7.89 8.16
N GLU A 250 11.35 -8.65 7.58
CA GLU A 250 11.42 -10.11 7.75
C GLU A 250 11.57 -10.51 9.22
N HIS A 251 12.45 -9.83 9.97
CA HIS A 251 12.60 -10.09 11.40
C HIS A 251 11.32 -9.80 12.20
N THR A 252 10.55 -8.78 11.79
CA THR A 252 9.27 -8.47 12.44
C THR A 252 8.22 -9.52 12.12
N ILE A 253 8.09 -9.94 10.85
CA ILE A 253 7.18 -11.03 10.46
C ILE A 253 7.52 -12.32 11.19
N GLU A 254 8.81 -12.68 11.27
CA GLU A 254 9.25 -13.86 12.00
C GLU A 254 8.84 -13.82 13.48
N ARG A 255 8.98 -12.67 14.14
CA ARG A 255 8.54 -12.51 15.54
C ARG A 255 7.03 -12.62 15.70
N ILE A 256 6.27 -12.08 14.73
CA ILE A 256 4.81 -12.26 14.69
C ILE A 256 4.48 -13.75 14.60
N CYS A 257 5.09 -14.48 13.66
CA CYS A 257 4.89 -15.92 13.52
C CYS A 257 5.29 -16.69 14.79
N GLN A 258 6.44 -16.38 15.40
CA GLN A 258 6.87 -17.00 16.66
C GLN A 258 5.84 -16.83 17.77
N PHE A 259 5.26 -15.64 17.91
CA PHE A 259 4.24 -15.42 18.92
C PHE A 259 2.92 -16.12 18.56
N TRP A 260 2.38 -15.84 17.37
CA TRP A 260 1.03 -16.28 17.01
C TRP A 260 0.91 -17.77 16.70
N LEU A 261 1.92 -18.35 16.05
CA LEU A 261 1.85 -19.74 15.57
C LEU A 261 2.37 -20.74 16.62
N ARG A 262 3.25 -20.30 17.53
CA ARG A 262 3.87 -21.20 18.52
C ARG A 262 3.36 -20.99 19.95
N ILE A 263 3.08 -19.74 20.34
CA ILE A 263 2.73 -19.41 21.73
C ILE A 263 1.21 -19.30 21.89
N VAL A 264 0.54 -18.60 20.98
CA VAL A 264 -0.91 -18.41 21.04
C VAL A 264 -1.66 -19.70 20.68
N ARG A 265 -2.83 -19.89 21.27
CA ARG A 265 -3.80 -20.91 20.85
C ARG A 265 -4.77 -20.29 19.85
N LEU A 266 -4.55 -20.61 18.57
CA LEU A 266 -5.37 -20.12 17.47
C LEU A 266 -6.64 -20.95 17.31
N PRO A 267 -7.77 -20.33 16.91
CA PRO A 267 -8.99 -21.05 16.59
C PRO A 267 -8.78 -21.92 15.34
N GLY A 268 -9.39 -23.11 15.31
CA GLY A 268 -9.40 -24.00 14.15
C GLY A 268 -8.16 -24.89 13.98
N VAL A 269 -7.07 -24.68 14.75
CA VAL A 269 -5.89 -25.56 14.71
C VAL A 269 -6.10 -26.76 15.66
N PRO A 270 -6.13 -28.01 15.16
CA PRO A 270 -6.24 -29.18 16.03
C PRO A 270 -5.03 -29.27 16.96
N MET A 271 -5.27 -29.67 18.21
CA MET A 271 -4.20 -29.78 19.20
C MET A 271 -3.18 -30.85 18.78
N HIS A 272 -1.98 -30.42 18.40
CA HIS A 272 -0.83 -31.32 18.40
C HIS A 272 -0.45 -31.59 19.86
N SER A 273 -0.57 -32.85 20.28
CA SER A 273 -0.05 -33.33 21.57
C SER A 273 1.46 -33.07 21.59
N ASN A 274 1.91 -32.21 22.52
CA ASN A 274 3.32 -32.12 22.88
C ASN A 274 3.78 -33.42 23.54
#